data_AF-A0A947MIL5-F1
#
_entry.id   AF-A0A947MIL5-F1
#
_cell.length_a   1.000
_cell.length_b   1.000
_cell.length_c   1.000
_cell.angle_alpha   90.00
_cell.angle_beta   90.00
_cell.angle_gamma   90.00
#
_symmetry.space_group_name_H-M   'P 1'
#
loop_
_entity.id
_entity.type
_entity.pdbx_description
1 polymer ?
#
loop_
_entity_poly.entity_id
_entity_poly.type
_entity_poly.pdbx_seq_one_letter_code
_entity_poly.pdbx_strand_id
1 'polypeptide(L)'
;MTDTLQLEQNTLELEIALENLENLVGGPGFSRELQNVEGLLKHMRMSAEQAAPLQARLDALRGQQQTQRNEASTGLRSEVEERLTGISVPTPEEAQASDDFKTLQSQLQKAWQALEDSRLWLEMEGRRLNRTDRDACWLTLKTLRSQQYEARQILQGRLVERAEALVQEAIEVVENTSLRDAREGFKNLQQELGGMPLKPADRQRFRGEFDKLWNRLQERSKQHREERQQRQEDGIRRLEDALQKVESFIERKEPELQAQEQRLEQTGWHEQDQIERRIVQDKEALEDARRRQGELQAKLADARNRLNRN
;
A
#
# COMPACT_ATOMS: atom_id res chain seq x y z
N MET A 1 8.54 91.98 16.66
CA MET A 1 7.73 91.70 15.45
C MET A 1 8.29 90.57 14.61
N THR A 2 9.60 90.31 14.60
CA THR A 2 10.22 89.17 13.88
C THR A 2 9.90 87.80 14.51
N ASP A 3 9.88 87.70 15.83
CA ASP A 3 9.65 86.42 16.53
C ASP A 3 8.21 85.91 16.39
N THR A 4 7.23 86.81 16.32
CA THR A 4 5.82 86.46 16.12
C THR A 4 5.56 85.95 14.71
N LEU A 5 6.13 86.60 13.69
CA LEU A 5 6.07 86.15 12.30
C LEU A 5 6.76 84.80 12.09
N GLN A 6 7.88 84.55 12.77
CA GLN A 6 8.58 83.28 12.69
C GLN A 6 7.80 82.14 13.37
N LEU A 7 7.10 82.42 14.47
CA LEU A 7 6.22 81.45 15.13
C LEU A 7 4.98 81.11 14.28
N GLU A 8 4.37 82.12 13.64
CA GLU A 8 3.26 81.93 12.70
C GLU A 8 3.69 81.10 11.49
N GLN A 9 4.86 81.39 10.91
CA GLN A 9 5.42 80.62 9.81
C GLN A 9 5.70 79.16 10.21
N ASN A 10 6.29 78.93 11.38
CA ASN A 10 6.54 77.58 11.90
C ASN A 10 5.22 76.79 12.10
N THR A 11 4.17 77.47 12.58
CA THR A 11 2.85 76.85 12.78
C THR A 11 2.23 76.44 11.44
N LEU A 12 2.27 77.32 10.44
CA LEU A 12 1.78 77.04 9.08
C LEU A 12 2.54 75.89 8.41
N GLU A 13 3.86 75.87 8.51
CA GLU A 13 4.68 74.78 7.96
C GLU A 13 4.33 73.42 8.58
N LEU A 14 4.07 73.38 9.89
CA LEU A 14 3.60 72.18 10.59
C LEU A 14 2.19 71.76 10.20
N GLU A 15 1.28 72.71 10.01
CA GLU A 15 -0.08 72.45 9.53
C GLU A 15 -0.08 71.83 8.13
N ILE A 16 0.74 72.36 7.22
CA ILE A 16 0.91 71.81 5.87
C ILE A 16 1.52 70.40 5.94
N ALA A 17 2.52 70.17 6.80
CA ALA A 17 3.12 68.85 6.96
C ALA A 17 2.12 67.83 7.55
N LEU A 18 1.26 68.25 8.48
CA LEU A 18 0.18 67.42 9.01
C LEU A 18 -0.90 67.12 7.95
N GLU A 19 -1.24 68.08 7.09
CA GLU A 19 -2.16 67.87 5.97
C GLU A 19 -1.59 66.89 4.94
N ASN A 20 -0.29 67.00 4.63
CA ASN A 20 0.41 66.04 3.79
C ASN A 20 0.44 64.63 4.42
N LEU A 21 0.67 64.54 5.73
CA LEU A 21 0.64 63.28 6.47
C LEU A 21 -0.77 62.65 6.45
N GLU A 22 -1.81 63.48 6.59
CA GLU A 22 -3.22 63.06 6.52
C GLU A 22 -3.57 62.46 5.16
N ASN A 23 -3.11 63.08 4.07
CA ASN A 23 -3.27 62.56 2.71
C ASN A 23 -2.52 61.23 2.46
N LEU A 24 -1.58 60.88 3.33
CA LEU A 24 -0.79 59.65 3.24
C LEU A 24 -1.23 58.57 4.24
N VAL A 25 -2.27 58.80 5.05
CA VAL A 25 -2.74 57.82 6.06
C VAL A 25 -3.07 56.49 5.37
N GLY A 26 -2.42 55.41 5.83
CA GLY A 26 -2.58 54.07 5.27
C GLY A 26 -1.79 53.81 3.97
N GLY A 27 -1.18 54.83 3.38
CA GLY A 27 -0.44 54.76 2.13
C GLY A 27 1.09 54.58 2.29
N PRO A 28 1.79 54.27 1.18
CA PRO A 28 3.25 54.25 1.17
C PRO A 28 3.79 55.66 1.46
N GLY A 29 4.80 55.77 2.32
CA GLY A 29 5.42 57.05 2.68
C GLY A 29 4.94 57.66 4.00
N PHE A 30 3.83 57.18 4.58
CA PHE A 30 3.31 57.69 5.87
C PHE A 30 4.37 57.69 6.97
N SER A 31 5.13 56.60 7.14
CA SER A 31 6.16 56.53 8.20
C SER A 31 7.30 57.52 8.02
N ARG A 32 7.64 57.88 6.77
CA ARG A 32 8.66 58.88 6.48
C ARG A 32 8.13 60.27 6.80
N GLU A 33 6.90 60.56 6.37
CA GLU A 33 6.27 61.86 6.64
C GLU A 33 5.96 62.05 8.12
N LEU A 34 5.61 60.97 8.83
CA LEU A 34 5.44 60.96 10.28
C LEU A 34 6.73 61.38 11.00
N GLN A 35 7.88 60.83 10.59
CA GLN A 35 9.19 61.23 11.13
C GLN A 35 9.53 62.69 10.79
N ASN A 36 9.16 63.18 9.61
CA ASN A 36 9.34 64.58 9.23
C ASN A 36 8.53 65.50 10.16
N VAL A 37 7.25 65.20 10.38
CA VAL A 37 6.35 65.97 11.26
C VAL A 37 6.81 65.93 12.72
N GLU A 38 7.22 64.75 13.22
CA GLU A 38 7.83 64.61 14.56
C GLU A 38 9.12 65.44 14.70
N GLY A 39 9.93 65.47 13.64
CA GLY A 39 11.12 66.30 13.54
C GLY A 39 10.78 67.78 13.61
N LEU A 40 9.81 68.26 12.84
CA LEU A 40 9.38 69.66 12.84
C LEU A 40 8.85 70.08 14.21
N LEU A 41 7.97 69.27 14.83
CA LEU A 41 7.42 69.54 16.17
C LEU A 41 8.51 69.65 17.25
N LYS A 42 9.60 68.88 17.12
CA LYS A 42 10.71 68.88 18.08
C LYS A 42 11.64 70.09 17.93
N HIS A 43 11.82 70.61 16.72
CA HIS A 43 12.81 71.65 16.42
C HIS A 43 12.22 73.06 16.28
N MET A 44 10.92 73.17 16.01
CA MET A 44 10.22 74.45 16.01
C MET A 44 9.97 74.89 17.45
N ARG A 45 10.47 76.08 17.80
CA ARG A 45 10.39 76.66 19.16
C ARG A 45 8.98 77.15 19.51
N MET A 46 7.97 76.28 19.42
CA MET A 46 6.57 76.60 19.71
C MET A 46 6.31 76.56 21.22
N SER A 47 5.33 77.34 21.68
CA SER A 47 4.86 77.23 23.07
C SER A 47 4.06 75.93 23.26
N ALA A 48 3.99 75.42 24.49
CA ALA A 48 3.22 74.20 24.79
C ALA A 48 1.72 74.34 24.44
N GLU A 49 1.16 75.54 24.58
CA GLU A 49 -0.23 75.83 24.23
C GLU A 49 -0.47 75.78 22.71
N GLN A 50 0.51 76.21 21.91
CA GLN A 50 0.43 76.16 20.44
C GLN A 50 0.72 74.75 19.89
N ALA A 51 1.61 73.99 20.54
CA ALA A 51 1.97 72.64 20.12
C ALA A 51 0.91 71.59 20.51
N ALA A 52 0.16 71.79 21.59
CA ALA A 52 -0.86 70.85 22.07
C ALA A 52 -1.91 70.42 21.01
N PRO A 53 -2.56 71.32 20.25
CA PRO A 53 -3.52 70.92 19.22
C PRO A 53 -2.87 70.17 18.05
N LEU A 54 -1.65 70.55 17.65
CA LEU A 54 -0.91 69.89 16.58
C LEU A 54 -0.45 68.48 17.00
N GLN A 55 -0.01 68.33 18.25
CA GLN A 55 0.34 67.04 18.84
C GLN A 55 -0.89 66.12 18.94
N ALA A 56 -2.04 66.65 19.36
CA ALA A 56 -3.29 65.90 19.39
C ALA A 56 -3.71 65.42 17.99
N ARG A 57 -3.53 66.25 16.95
CA ARG A 57 -3.78 65.88 15.55
C ARG A 57 -2.82 64.78 15.08
N LEU A 58 -1.53 64.87 15.41
CA LEU A 58 -0.55 63.83 15.11
C LEU A 58 -0.90 62.49 15.76
N ASP A 59 -1.28 62.50 17.03
CA ASP A 59 -1.67 61.28 17.75
C ASP A 59 -2.98 60.68 17.20
N ALA A 60 -3.92 61.51 16.78
CA ALA A 60 -5.12 61.06 16.07
C ALA A 60 -4.79 60.38 14.73
N LEU A 61 -3.88 60.96 13.93
CA LEU A 61 -3.43 60.37 12.66
C LEU A 61 -2.68 59.04 12.87
N ARG A 62 -1.86 58.92 13.92
CA ARG A 62 -1.26 57.63 14.31
C ARG A 62 -2.32 56.60 14.68
N GLY A 63 -3.33 56.99 15.46
CA GLY A 63 -4.46 56.15 15.81
C GLY A 63 -5.26 55.68 14.59
N GLN A 64 -5.50 56.58 13.64
CA GLN A 64 -6.18 56.27 12.37
C GLN A 64 -5.38 55.28 11.52
N GLN A 65 -4.06 55.49 11.37
CA GLN A 65 -3.20 54.55 10.65
C GLN A 65 -3.20 53.16 11.30
N GLN A 66 -3.09 53.10 12.63
CA GLN A 66 -3.11 51.83 13.35
C GLN A 66 -4.46 51.10 13.18
N THR A 67 -5.56 51.84 13.20
CA THR A 67 -6.91 51.30 13.00
C THR A 67 -7.06 50.71 11.61
N GLN A 68 -6.67 51.45 10.55
CA GLN A 68 -6.70 50.94 9.18
C GLN A 68 -5.81 49.71 8.98
N ARG A 69 -4.63 49.68 9.61
CA ARG A 69 -3.75 48.50 9.58
C ARG A 69 -4.40 47.29 10.27
N ASN A 70 -5.07 47.50 11.39
CA ASN A 70 -5.77 46.44 12.11
C ASN A 70 -6.97 45.91 11.32
N GLU A 71 -7.74 46.78 10.68
CA GLU A 71 -8.86 46.40 9.80
C GLU A 71 -8.38 45.60 8.58
N ALA A 72 -7.34 46.08 7.88
CA ALA A 72 -6.74 45.36 6.77
C ALA A 72 -6.13 44.01 7.19
N SER A 73 -5.51 43.94 8.38
CA SER A 73 -5.01 42.69 8.96
C SER A 73 -6.15 41.72 9.26
N THR A 74 -7.27 42.21 9.80
CA THR A 74 -8.43 41.39 10.13
C THR A 74 -9.08 40.81 8.89
N GLY A 75 -9.25 41.61 7.83
CA GLY A 75 -9.77 41.11 6.54
C GLY A 75 -8.88 40.01 5.95
N LEU A 76 -7.57 40.25 5.91
CA LEU A 76 -6.61 39.26 5.41
C LEU A 76 -6.55 37.99 6.28
N ARG A 77 -6.68 38.14 7.60
CA ARG A 77 -6.77 37.02 8.53
C ARG A 77 -8.01 36.17 8.25
N SER A 78 -9.17 36.78 8.02
CA SER A 78 -10.38 36.04 7.67
C SER A 78 -10.22 35.26 6.37
N GLU A 79 -9.56 35.83 5.35
CA GLU A 79 -9.24 35.10 4.11
C GLU A 79 -8.33 33.89 4.36
N VAL A 80 -7.33 34.02 5.25
CA VAL A 80 -6.47 32.90 5.65
C VAL A 80 -7.26 31.83 6.38
N GLU A 81 -8.06 32.25 7.36
CA GLU A 81 -8.86 31.33 8.17
C GLU A 81 -9.85 30.57 7.29
N GLU A 82 -10.50 31.23 6.33
CA GLU A 82 -11.38 30.58 5.34
C GLU A 82 -10.62 29.56 4.50
N ARG A 83 -9.43 29.91 3.99
CA ARG A 83 -8.58 28.97 3.24
C ARG A 83 -8.18 27.77 4.07
N LEU A 84 -7.72 27.98 5.31
CA LEU A 84 -7.25 26.92 6.20
C LEU A 84 -8.41 26.02 6.67
N THR A 85 -9.57 26.59 6.98
CA THR A 85 -10.78 25.84 7.38
C THR A 85 -11.39 25.05 6.22
N GLY A 86 -11.22 25.52 4.98
CA GLY A 86 -11.58 24.76 3.78
C GLY A 86 -10.71 23.53 3.53
N ILE A 87 -9.57 23.37 4.22
CA ILE A 87 -8.71 22.20 4.08
C ILE A 87 -9.27 21.06 4.94
N SER A 88 -9.87 20.07 4.27
CA SER A 88 -10.29 18.83 4.91
C SER A 88 -9.07 17.97 5.26
N VAL A 89 -8.60 18.05 6.50
CA VAL A 89 -7.57 17.17 7.06
C VAL A 89 -8.25 16.07 7.87
N PRO A 90 -8.14 14.79 7.47
CA PRO A 90 -8.66 13.67 8.27
C PRO A 90 -8.09 13.70 9.68
N THR A 91 -8.92 13.46 10.70
CA THR A 91 -8.42 13.32 12.08
C THR A 91 -7.68 12.00 12.26
N PRO A 92 -6.85 11.88 13.32
CA PRO A 92 -6.26 10.60 13.71
C PRO A 92 -7.30 9.50 13.91
N GLU A 93 -8.47 9.82 14.50
CA GLU A 93 -9.53 8.82 14.69
C GLU A 93 -10.16 8.39 13.35
N GLU A 94 -10.41 9.33 12.44
CA GLU A 94 -10.92 9.03 11.10
C GLU A 94 -9.91 8.18 10.31
N ALA A 95 -8.62 8.50 10.41
CA ALA A 95 -7.56 7.73 9.80
C ALA A 95 -7.45 6.32 10.37
N GLN A 96 -7.77 6.14 11.67
CA GLN A 96 -7.80 4.82 12.32
C GLN A 96 -9.04 4.01 11.92
N ALA A 97 -10.19 4.66 11.72
CA ALA A 97 -11.46 4.00 11.42
C ALA A 97 -11.69 3.70 9.92
N SER A 98 -10.98 4.38 9.02
CA SER A 98 -11.18 4.22 7.57
C SER A 98 -10.75 2.85 7.05
N ASP A 99 -11.61 2.15 6.31
CA ASP A 99 -11.26 0.87 5.66
C ASP A 99 -10.72 1.04 4.24
N ASP A 100 -11.03 2.15 3.57
CA ASP A 100 -10.53 2.44 2.22
C ASP A 100 -9.20 3.22 2.27
N PHE A 101 -8.10 2.46 2.32
CA PHE A 101 -6.75 3.03 2.36
C PHE A 101 -6.40 3.89 1.14
N LYS A 102 -6.95 3.62 -0.04
CA LYS A 102 -6.64 4.38 -1.27
C LYS A 102 -7.29 5.75 -1.21
N THR A 103 -8.56 5.78 -0.82
CA THR A 103 -9.30 7.04 -0.66
C THR A 103 -8.68 7.90 0.42
N LEU A 104 -8.35 7.31 1.59
CA LEU A 104 -7.68 8.04 2.67
C LEU A 104 -6.30 8.58 2.25
N GLN A 105 -5.49 7.79 1.54
CA GLN A 105 -4.20 8.28 1.03
C GLN A 105 -4.37 9.47 0.07
N SER A 106 -5.36 9.40 -0.83
CA SER A 106 -5.65 10.49 -1.77
C SER A 106 -6.08 11.76 -1.04
N GLN A 107 -6.96 11.64 -0.04
CA GLN A 107 -7.38 12.77 0.80
C GLN A 107 -6.20 13.40 1.54
N LEU A 108 -5.34 12.59 2.17
CA LEU A 108 -4.15 13.07 2.87
C LEU A 108 -3.14 13.75 1.94
N GLN A 109 -3.03 13.31 0.68
CA GLN A 109 -2.18 13.93 -0.32
C GLN A 109 -2.74 15.29 -0.77
N LYS A 110 -4.05 15.39 -1.00
CA LYS A 110 -4.73 16.65 -1.32
C LYS A 110 -4.61 17.66 -0.18
N ALA A 111 -4.83 17.21 1.06
CA ALA A 111 -4.67 18.03 2.25
C ALA A 111 -3.24 18.56 2.37
N TRP A 112 -2.23 17.71 2.13
CA TRP A 112 -0.82 18.14 2.14
C TRP A 112 -0.53 19.25 1.11
N GLN A 113 -1.03 19.10 -0.12
CA GLN A 113 -0.86 20.11 -1.17
C GLN A 113 -1.51 21.44 -0.78
N ALA A 114 -2.76 21.41 -0.31
CA ALA A 114 -3.47 22.62 0.11
C ALA A 114 -2.81 23.33 1.31
N LEU A 115 -2.23 22.57 2.25
CA LEU A 115 -1.47 23.13 3.38
C LEU A 115 -0.16 23.77 2.90
N GLU A 116 0.51 23.18 1.90
CA GLU A 116 1.74 23.74 1.32
C GLU A 116 1.45 25.02 0.53
N ASP A 117 0.37 25.05 -0.25
CA ASP A 117 -0.09 26.25 -0.94
C ASP A 117 -0.45 27.37 0.04
N SER A 118 -1.12 27.03 1.14
CA SER A 118 -1.44 27.98 2.21
C SER A 118 -0.20 28.49 2.94
N ARG A 119 0.83 27.65 3.13
CA ARG A 119 2.14 28.06 3.66
C ARG A 119 2.78 29.12 2.77
N LEU A 120 2.88 28.83 1.47
CA LEU A 120 3.50 29.73 0.49
C LEU A 120 2.76 31.07 0.45
N TRP A 121 1.43 31.03 0.45
CA TRP A 121 0.63 32.24 0.47
C TRP A 121 0.87 33.08 1.73
N LEU A 122 0.95 32.45 2.92
CA LEU A 122 1.29 33.14 4.17
C LEU A 122 2.69 33.73 4.18
N GLU A 123 3.65 33.13 3.48
CA GLU A 123 5.00 33.71 3.32
C GLU A 123 4.99 34.97 2.47
N MET A 124 4.13 35.02 1.45
CA MET A 124 3.97 36.20 0.59
C MET A 124 3.17 37.32 1.27
N GLU A 125 1.98 36.99 1.77
CA GLU A 125 1.00 37.99 2.27
C GLU A 125 1.11 38.27 3.77
N GLY A 126 1.76 37.39 4.54
CA GLY A 126 1.81 37.48 6.00
C GLY A 126 2.53 38.71 6.55
N ARG A 127 3.23 39.49 5.71
CA ARG A 127 3.83 40.78 6.10
C ARG A 127 2.79 41.90 6.26
N ARG A 128 1.62 41.74 5.66
CA ARG A 128 0.49 42.68 5.75
C ARG A 128 -0.36 42.44 7.00
N LEU A 129 -0.27 41.25 7.58
CA LEU A 129 -0.84 40.94 8.87
C LEU A 129 -0.06 41.65 9.99
N ASN A 130 -0.78 42.10 11.01
CA ASN A 130 -0.14 42.43 12.28
C ASN A 130 0.48 41.17 12.90
N ARG A 131 1.39 41.36 13.86
CA ARG A 131 2.16 40.25 14.43
C ARG A 131 1.25 39.18 15.05
N THR A 132 0.23 39.58 15.80
CA THR A 132 -0.67 38.67 16.52
C THR A 132 -1.48 37.79 15.57
N ASP A 133 -2.07 38.40 14.54
CA ASP A 133 -2.87 37.68 13.54
C ASP A 133 -2.01 36.75 12.70
N ARG A 134 -0.79 37.21 12.34
CA ARG A 134 0.19 36.37 11.64
C ARG A 134 0.56 35.14 12.47
N ASP A 135 0.89 35.33 13.75
CA ASP A 135 1.29 34.24 14.63
C ASP A 135 0.11 33.25 14.85
N ALA A 136 -1.12 33.74 14.93
CA ALA A 136 -2.33 32.91 14.98
C ALA A 136 -2.53 32.07 13.71
N CYS A 137 -2.39 32.67 12.52
CA CYS A 137 -2.49 31.97 11.24
C CYS A 137 -1.43 30.86 11.12
N TRP A 138 -0.19 31.14 11.51
CA TRP A 138 0.90 30.16 11.53
C TRP A 138 0.64 29.02 12.51
N LEU A 139 0.07 29.33 13.68
CA LEU A 139 -0.30 28.32 14.66
C LEU A 139 -1.37 27.37 14.10
N THR A 140 -2.43 27.90 13.48
CA THR A 140 -3.47 27.08 12.83
C THR A 140 -2.89 26.18 11.75
N LEU A 141 -2.04 26.73 10.86
CA LEU A 141 -1.36 25.94 9.83
C LEU A 141 -0.50 24.83 10.46
N LYS A 142 0.25 25.13 11.53
CA LYS A 142 1.07 24.15 12.23
C LYS A 142 0.23 23.02 12.82
N THR A 143 -0.91 23.33 13.43
CA THR A 143 -1.84 22.34 13.98
C THR A 143 -2.36 21.40 12.90
N LEU A 144 -2.86 21.94 11.79
CA LEU A 144 -3.35 21.13 10.65
C LEU A 144 -2.25 20.27 10.03
N ARG A 145 -1.01 20.77 9.94
CA ARG A 145 0.13 19.98 9.48
C ARG A 145 0.49 18.85 10.43
N SER A 146 0.42 19.06 11.75
CA SER A 146 0.64 17.99 12.74
C SER A 146 -0.41 16.90 12.58
N GLN A 147 -1.69 17.31 12.51
CA GLN A 147 -2.81 16.40 12.30
C GLN A 147 -2.67 15.58 11.01
N GLN A 148 -2.32 16.24 9.90
CA GLN A 148 -2.09 15.57 8.61
C GLN A 148 -0.93 14.56 8.70
N TYR A 149 0.15 14.93 9.39
CA TYR A 149 1.30 14.06 9.58
C TYR A 149 0.94 12.83 10.43
N GLU A 150 0.24 13.03 11.55
CA GLU A 150 -0.21 11.96 12.45
C GLU A 150 -1.15 10.98 11.74
N ALA A 151 -2.18 11.50 11.05
CA ALA A 151 -3.10 10.69 10.24
C ALA A 151 -2.35 9.88 9.16
N ARG A 152 -1.31 10.47 8.55
CA ARG A 152 -0.45 9.76 7.60
C ARG A 152 0.36 8.66 8.27
N GLN A 153 0.91 8.87 9.47
CA GLN A 153 1.65 7.83 10.20
C GLN A 153 0.73 6.67 10.58
N ILE A 154 -0.48 6.97 11.04
CA ILE A 154 -1.51 5.96 11.35
C ILE A 154 -1.83 5.11 10.11
N LEU A 155 -2.13 5.75 8.99
CA LEU A 155 -2.37 5.04 7.73
C LEU A 155 -1.19 4.13 7.36
N GLN A 156 0.05 4.63 7.48
CA GLN A 156 1.24 3.83 7.16
C GLN A 156 1.41 2.63 8.11
N GLY A 157 1.20 2.81 9.41
CA GLY A 157 1.21 1.71 10.37
C GLY A 157 0.18 0.64 10.02
N ARG A 158 -1.06 1.04 9.78
CA ARG A 158 -2.16 0.13 9.41
C ARG A 158 -1.91 -0.61 8.10
N LEU A 159 -1.31 0.05 7.11
CA LEU A 159 -0.93 -0.59 5.85
C LEU A 159 0.13 -1.67 6.05
N VAL A 160 1.13 -1.42 6.92
CA VAL A 160 2.15 -2.41 7.26
C VAL A 160 1.53 -3.58 8.02
N GLU A 161 0.70 -3.33 9.03
CA GLU A 161 0.00 -4.38 9.79
C GLU A 161 -0.86 -5.27 8.89
N ARG A 162 -1.65 -4.67 7.98
CA ARG A 162 -2.46 -5.44 7.03
C ARG A 162 -1.57 -6.24 6.05
N ALA A 163 -0.45 -5.67 5.59
CA ALA A 163 0.48 -6.40 4.74
C ALA A 163 1.14 -7.58 5.48
N GLU A 164 1.48 -7.42 6.76
CA GLU A 164 1.98 -8.51 7.59
C GLU A 164 0.92 -9.61 7.78
N ALA A 165 -0.34 -9.24 8.02
CA ALA A 165 -1.45 -10.19 8.06
C ALA A 165 -1.60 -10.97 6.75
N LEU A 166 -1.53 -10.30 5.59
CA LEU A 166 -1.57 -10.95 4.28
C LEU A 166 -0.43 -11.95 4.06
N VAL A 167 0.77 -11.67 4.59
CA VAL A 167 1.89 -12.63 4.55
C VAL A 167 1.58 -13.86 5.40
N GLN A 168 1.03 -13.70 6.61
CA GLN A 168 0.64 -14.83 7.46
C GLN A 168 -0.47 -15.67 6.83
N GLU A 169 -1.51 -15.02 6.30
CA GLU A 169 -2.57 -15.70 5.53
C GLU A 169 -1.98 -16.46 4.34
N ALA A 170 -0.99 -15.88 3.64
CA ALA A 170 -0.34 -16.54 2.51
C ALA A 170 0.50 -17.76 2.94
N ILE A 171 1.18 -17.69 4.08
CA ILE A 171 1.88 -18.85 4.67
C ILE A 171 0.89 -19.98 4.93
N GLU A 172 -0.21 -19.68 5.63
CA GLU A 172 -1.24 -20.68 5.97
C GLU A 172 -1.85 -21.31 4.72
N VAL A 173 -2.16 -20.51 3.71
CA VAL A 173 -2.70 -20.98 2.43
C VAL A 173 -1.70 -21.91 1.72
N VAL A 174 -0.43 -21.52 1.64
CA VAL A 174 0.61 -22.32 0.95
C VAL A 174 0.89 -23.65 1.66
N GLU A 175 0.83 -23.68 2.98
CA GLU A 175 1.19 -24.86 3.78
C GLU A 175 0.01 -25.81 4.01
N ASN A 176 -1.19 -25.28 4.29
CA ASN A 176 -2.29 -26.09 4.82
C ASN A 176 -3.38 -26.46 3.81
N THR A 177 -3.36 -25.91 2.60
CA THR A 177 -4.41 -26.18 1.59
C THR A 177 -3.94 -27.11 0.47
N SER A 178 -4.88 -27.58 -0.37
CA SER A 178 -4.54 -28.35 -1.56
C SER A 178 -3.70 -27.51 -2.54
N LEU A 179 -2.87 -28.13 -3.39
CA LEU A 179 -2.03 -27.38 -4.33
C LEU A 179 -2.81 -26.46 -5.28
N ARG A 180 -4.06 -26.82 -5.62
CA ARG A 180 -4.91 -26.00 -6.48
C ARG A 180 -5.35 -24.75 -5.73
N ASP A 181 -5.90 -24.95 -4.53
CA ASP A 181 -6.44 -23.86 -3.70
C ASP A 181 -5.30 -22.94 -3.22
N ALA A 182 -4.14 -23.52 -2.88
CA ALA A 182 -2.94 -22.78 -2.51
C ALA A 182 -2.50 -21.80 -3.59
N ARG A 183 -2.56 -22.19 -4.87
CA ARG A 183 -2.20 -21.32 -6.00
C ARG A 183 -3.19 -20.18 -6.21
N GLU A 184 -4.47 -20.47 -6.08
CA GLU A 184 -5.52 -19.46 -6.25
C GLU A 184 -5.52 -18.47 -5.10
N GLY A 185 -5.52 -18.98 -3.85
CA GLY A 185 -5.43 -18.16 -2.65
C GLY A 185 -4.17 -17.31 -2.62
N PHE A 186 -3.00 -17.87 -2.95
CA PHE A 186 -1.76 -17.11 -3.03
C PHE A 186 -1.84 -15.95 -4.04
N LYS A 187 -2.40 -16.19 -5.24
CA LYS A 187 -2.57 -15.14 -6.26
C LYS A 187 -3.51 -14.03 -5.79
N ASN A 188 -4.60 -14.38 -5.14
CA ASN A 188 -5.56 -13.40 -4.61
C ASN A 188 -4.89 -12.50 -3.56
N LEU A 189 -4.16 -13.10 -2.61
CA LEU A 189 -3.42 -12.36 -1.58
C LEU A 189 -2.31 -11.49 -2.18
N GLN A 190 -1.61 -11.99 -3.20
CA GLN A 190 -0.58 -11.21 -3.92
C GLN A 190 -1.19 -10.01 -4.66
N GLN A 191 -2.38 -10.19 -5.26
CA GLN A 191 -3.11 -9.12 -5.92
C GLN A 191 -3.59 -8.07 -4.91
N GLU A 192 -4.08 -8.49 -3.75
CA GLU A 192 -4.47 -7.59 -2.66
C GLU A 192 -3.27 -6.74 -2.20
N LEU A 193 -2.14 -7.38 -1.87
CA LEU A 193 -0.90 -6.69 -1.50
C LEU A 193 -0.45 -5.71 -2.61
N GLY A 194 -0.53 -6.13 -3.88
CA GLY A 194 -0.19 -5.31 -5.03
C GLY A 194 -1.07 -4.06 -5.18
N GLY A 195 -2.32 -4.13 -4.72
CA GLY A 195 -3.26 -3.02 -4.70
C GLY A 195 -3.03 -2.03 -3.55
N MET A 196 -2.23 -2.37 -2.55
CA MET A 196 -2.03 -1.53 -1.38
C MET A 196 -1.07 -0.35 -1.65
N PRO A 197 -1.38 0.86 -1.12
CA PRO A 197 -0.54 2.04 -1.26
C PRO A 197 0.68 2.09 -0.31
N LEU A 198 1.46 1.01 -0.28
CA LEU A 198 2.68 0.89 0.52
C LEU A 198 3.83 1.77 0.02
N LYS A 199 4.73 2.17 0.93
CA LYS A 199 5.99 2.81 0.55
C LYS A 199 6.86 1.87 -0.29
N PRO A 200 7.75 2.39 -1.15
CA PRO A 200 8.62 1.55 -1.99
C PRO A 200 9.44 0.52 -1.21
N ALA A 201 10.02 0.90 -0.06
CA ALA A 201 10.82 0.01 0.78
C ALA A 201 9.97 -1.15 1.36
N ASP A 202 8.79 -0.84 1.91
CA ASP A 202 7.89 -1.86 2.46
C ASP A 202 7.36 -2.77 1.36
N ARG A 203 6.99 -2.21 0.20
CA ARG A 203 6.57 -2.98 -0.97
C ARG A 203 7.65 -3.96 -1.42
N GLN A 204 8.92 -3.55 -1.43
CA GLN A 204 10.03 -4.43 -1.78
C GLN A 204 10.21 -5.54 -0.74
N ARG A 205 10.14 -5.22 0.57
CA ARG A 205 10.19 -6.20 1.66
C ARG A 205 9.12 -7.27 1.50
N PHE A 206 7.85 -6.87 1.37
CA PHE A 206 6.74 -7.82 1.28
C PHE A 206 6.73 -8.61 -0.03
N ARG A 207 7.15 -8.01 -1.16
CA ARG A 207 7.37 -8.77 -2.40
C ARG A 207 8.39 -9.88 -2.20
N GLY A 208 9.51 -9.61 -1.52
CA GLY A 208 10.51 -10.61 -1.21
C GLY A 208 9.98 -11.77 -0.37
N GLU A 209 9.08 -11.52 0.58
CA GLU A 209 8.42 -12.58 1.35
C GLU A 209 7.46 -13.41 0.46
N PHE A 210 6.65 -12.76 -0.37
CA PHE A 210 5.78 -13.45 -1.32
C PHE A 210 6.59 -14.27 -2.35
N ASP A 211 7.74 -13.79 -2.81
CA ASP A 211 8.60 -14.53 -3.73
C ASP A 211 9.15 -15.81 -3.09
N LYS A 212 9.52 -15.78 -1.80
CA LYS A 212 9.92 -16.98 -1.05
C LYS A 212 8.77 -18.00 -0.97
N LEU A 213 7.56 -17.53 -0.64
CA LEU A 213 6.37 -18.39 -0.57
C LEU A 213 6.01 -18.98 -1.94
N TRP A 214 6.17 -18.20 -3.00
CA TRP A 214 5.98 -18.68 -4.36
C TRP A 214 6.95 -19.80 -4.71
N ASN A 215 8.24 -19.65 -4.36
CA ASN A 215 9.24 -20.70 -4.58
C ASN A 215 8.90 -21.98 -3.81
N ARG A 216 8.47 -21.88 -2.54
CA ARG A 216 7.98 -23.04 -1.78
C ARG A 216 6.80 -23.72 -2.46
N LEU A 217 5.86 -22.95 -2.99
CA LEU A 217 4.70 -23.49 -3.71
C LEU A 217 5.12 -24.20 -5.02
N GLN A 218 6.14 -23.69 -5.71
CA GLN A 218 6.72 -24.34 -6.89
C GLN A 218 7.42 -25.65 -6.53
N GLU A 219 8.21 -25.67 -5.44
CA GLU A 219 8.85 -26.88 -4.92
C GLU A 219 7.83 -27.95 -4.54
N ARG A 220 6.79 -27.56 -3.79
CA ARG A 220 5.68 -28.46 -3.45
C ARG A 220 4.99 -29.00 -4.71
N SER A 221 4.79 -28.17 -5.73
CA SER A 221 4.24 -28.62 -7.01
C SER A 221 5.17 -29.59 -7.74
N LYS A 222 6.49 -29.41 -7.64
CA LYS A 222 7.49 -30.30 -8.26
C LYS A 222 7.48 -31.65 -7.55
N GLN A 223 7.56 -31.67 -6.23
CA GLN A 223 7.47 -32.88 -5.41
C GLN A 223 6.20 -33.68 -5.71
N HIS A 224 5.05 -33.00 -5.82
CA HIS A 224 3.79 -33.67 -6.12
C HIS A 224 3.74 -34.32 -7.52
N ARG A 225 4.48 -33.76 -8.50
CA ARG A 225 4.64 -34.36 -9.83
C ARG A 225 5.59 -35.56 -9.76
N GLU A 226 6.72 -35.42 -9.09
CA GLU A 226 7.71 -36.49 -8.89
C GLU A 226 7.08 -37.68 -8.16
N GLU A 227 6.34 -37.45 -7.07
CA GLU A 227 5.60 -38.50 -6.36
C GLU A 227 4.56 -39.18 -7.26
N ARG A 228 3.83 -38.41 -8.08
CA ARG A 228 2.85 -38.97 -9.00
C ARG A 228 3.54 -39.87 -10.04
N GLN A 229 4.65 -39.41 -10.59
CA GLN A 229 5.44 -40.17 -11.55
C GLN A 229 6.00 -41.44 -10.90
N GLN A 230 6.58 -41.34 -9.71
CA GLN A 230 7.11 -42.49 -8.98
C GLN A 230 6.03 -43.53 -8.67
N ARG A 231 4.82 -43.10 -8.25
CA ARG A 231 3.68 -44.02 -8.05
C ARG A 231 3.25 -44.71 -9.35
N GLN A 232 3.33 -44.02 -10.49
CA GLN A 232 3.03 -44.61 -11.80
C GLN A 232 4.10 -45.64 -12.20
N GLU A 233 5.39 -45.30 -12.04
CA GLU A 233 6.52 -46.20 -12.30
C GLU A 233 6.48 -47.44 -11.40
N ASP A 234 6.22 -47.28 -10.10
CA ASP A 234 6.06 -48.40 -9.16
C ASP A 234 4.87 -49.28 -9.53
N GLY A 235 3.77 -48.68 -10.01
CA GLY A 235 2.60 -49.40 -10.52
C GLY A 235 2.94 -50.25 -11.75
N ILE A 236 3.73 -49.69 -12.68
CA ILE A 236 4.22 -50.42 -13.86
C ILE A 236 5.13 -51.58 -13.43
N ARG A 237 6.10 -51.36 -12.54
CA ARG A 237 6.99 -52.42 -12.04
C ARG A 237 6.22 -53.58 -11.42
N ARG A 238 5.20 -53.30 -10.60
CA ARG A 238 4.35 -54.35 -10.01
C ARG A 238 3.58 -55.15 -11.05
N LEU A 239 3.15 -54.52 -12.13
CA LEU A 239 2.50 -55.19 -13.25
C LEU A 239 3.50 -56.04 -14.06
N GLU A 240 4.72 -55.55 -14.26
CA GLU A 240 5.82 -56.30 -14.89
C GLU A 240 6.19 -57.54 -14.08
N ASP A 241 6.38 -57.40 -12.76
CA ASP A 241 6.65 -58.54 -11.86
C ASP A 241 5.52 -59.57 -11.88
N ALA A 242 4.26 -59.11 -11.92
CA ALA A 242 3.10 -60.00 -12.00
C ALA A 242 3.04 -60.73 -13.35
N LEU A 243 3.36 -60.04 -14.45
CA LEU A 243 3.43 -60.64 -15.78
C LEU A 243 4.53 -61.70 -15.82
N GLN A 244 5.72 -61.39 -15.32
CA GLN A 244 6.85 -62.31 -15.29
C GLN A 244 6.52 -63.58 -14.49
N LYS A 245 5.80 -63.48 -13.37
CA LYS A 245 5.34 -64.65 -12.60
C LYS A 245 4.37 -65.53 -13.39
N VAL A 246 3.47 -64.92 -14.16
CA VAL A 246 2.52 -65.67 -15.01
C VAL A 246 3.26 -66.33 -16.17
N GLU A 247 4.19 -65.63 -16.80
CA GLU A 247 5.03 -66.17 -17.87
C GLU A 247 5.87 -67.35 -17.38
N SER A 248 6.56 -67.21 -16.24
CA SER A 248 7.29 -68.31 -15.61
C SER A 248 6.40 -69.48 -15.21
N PHE A 249 5.13 -69.24 -14.85
CA PHE A 249 4.18 -70.33 -14.58
C PHE A 249 3.83 -71.08 -15.87
N ILE A 250 3.53 -70.37 -16.95
CA ILE A 250 3.22 -70.96 -18.26
C ILE A 250 4.42 -71.76 -18.77
N GLU A 251 5.62 -71.17 -18.75
CA GLU A 251 6.87 -71.81 -19.19
C GLU A 251 7.18 -73.11 -18.44
N ARG A 252 6.81 -73.21 -17.15
CA ARG A 252 6.96 -74.45 -16.36
C ARG A 252 5.85 -75.45 -16.64
N LYS A 253 4.61 -74.99 -16.75
CA LYS A 253 3.42 -75.85 -16.85
C LYS A 253 3.19 -76.43 -18.23
N GLU A 254 3.53 -75.72 -19.30
CA GLU A 254 3.43 -76.24 -20.67
C GLU A 254 4.23 -77.54 -20.90
N PRO A 255 5.53 -77.62 -20.58
CA PRO A 255 6.28 -78.87 -20.74
C PRO A 255 5.84 -79.96 -19.77
N GLU A 256 5.38 -79.61 -18.56
CA GLU A 256 4.78 -80.57 -17.62
C GLU A 256 3.52 -81.20 -18.20
N LEU A 257 2.62 -80.40 -18.79
CA LEU A 257 1.41 -80.89 -19.44
C LEU A 257 1.76 -81.80 -20.62
N GLN A 258 2.69 -81.39 -21.49
CA GLN A 258 3.14 -82.21 -22.62
C GLN A 258 3.72 -83.56 -22.16
N ALA A 259 4.49 -83.56 -21.07
CA ALA A 259 5.03 -84.79 -20.49
C ALA A 259 3.93 -85.69 -19.89
N GLN A 260 2.88 -85.11 -19.31
CA GLN A 260 1.71 -85.87 -18.82
C GLN A 260 0.89 -86.46 -19.97
N GLU A 261 0.69 -85.70 -21.05
CA GLU A 261 0.01 -86.19 -22.27
C GLU A 261 0.77 -87.36 -22.89
N GLN A 262 2.11 -87.26 -23.01
CA GLN A 262 2.95 -88.37 -23.48
C GLN A 262 2.91 -89.59 -22.55
N ARG A 263 2.80 -89.38 -21.22
CA ARG A 263 2.64 -90.48 -20.26
C ARG A 263 1.30 -91.19 -20.42
N LEU A 264 0.22 -90.44 -20.67
CA LEU A 264 -1.11 -91.00 -20.89
C LEU A 264 -1.13 -91.98 -22.08
N GLU A 265 -0.38 -91.69 -23.14
CA GLU A 265 -0.21 -92.56 -24.31
C GLU A 265 0.51 -93.89 -23.98
N GLN A 266 1.25 -93.95 -22.87
CA GLN A 266 2.12 -95.07 -22.49
C GLN A 266 1.63 -95.83 -21.24
N THR A 267 0.55 -95.39 -20.58
CA THR A 267 0.06 -95.98 -19.31
C THR A 267 -1.11 -96.94 -19.51
N GLY A 268 -1.19 -97.95 -18.64
CA GLY A 268 -2.29 -98.93 -18.63
C GLY A 268 -3.61 -98.35 -18.08
N TRP A 269 -4.73 -99.00 -18.41
CA TRP A 269 -6.10 -98.52 -18.16
C TRP A 269 -6.40 -98.13 -16.69
N HIS A 270 -5.69 -98.71 -15.72
CA HIS A 270 -5.91 -98.45 -14.29
C HIS A 270 -5.36 -97.10 -13.77
N GLU A 271 -4.45 -96.45 -14.51
CA GLU A 271 -3.86 -95.15 -14.13
C GLU A 271 -4.34 -94.00 -15.03
N GLN A 272 -5.02 -94.30 -16.13
CA GLN A 272 -5.52 -93.32 -17.11
C GLN A 272 -6.43 -92.26 -16.48
N ASP A 273 -7.44 -92.65 -15.70
CA ASP A 273 -8.40 -91.73 -15.08
C ASP A 273 -7.73 -90.64 -14.21
N GLN A 274 -6.65 -90.98 -13.50
CA GLN A 274 -5.95 -90.02 -12.64
C GLN A 274 -5.09 -89.05 -13.45
N ILE A 275 -4.48 -89.54 -14.53
CA ILE A 275 -3.66 -88.73 -15.44
C ILE A 275 -4.57 -87.79 -16.26
N GLU A 276 -5.71 -88.28 -16.76
CA GLU A 276 -6.69 -87.46 -17.48
C GLU A 276 -7.24 -86.32 -16.63
N ARG A 277 -7.60 -86.58 -15.36
CA ARG A 277 -8.05 -85.51 -14.44
C ARG A 277 -6.98 -84.45 -14.22
N ARG A 278 -5.70 -84.83 -14.11
CA ARG A 278 -4.58 -83.88 -13.96
C ARG A 278 -4.33 -83.09 -15.23
N ILE A 279 -4.40 -83.72 -16.39
CA ILE A 279 -4.30 -83.06 -17.70
C ILE A 279 -5.40 -82.01 -17.87
N VAL A 280 -6.65 -82.32 -17.51
CA VAL A 280 -7.76 -81.35 -17.56
C VAL A 280 -7.50 -80.17 -16.64
N GLN A 281 -7.08 -80.42 -15.39
CA GLN A 281 -6.76 -79.35 -14.42
C GLN A 281 -5.59 -78.48 -14.88
N ASP A 282 -4.52 -79.08 -15.40
CA ASP A 282 -3.34 -78.36 -15.90
C ASP A 282 -3.68 -77.56 -17.18
N LYS A 283 -4.58 -78.06 -18.05
CA LYS A 283 -5.12 -77.32 -19.21
C LYS A 283 -5.93 -76.10 -18.78
N GLU A 284 -6.88 -76.27 -17.86
CA GLU A 284 -7.67 -75.17 -17.31
C GLU A 284 -6.78 -74.10 -16.67
N ALA A 285 -5.79 -74.52 -15.87
CA ALA A 285 -4.83 -73.60 -15.24
C ALA A 285 -3.96 -72.85 -16.25
N LEU A 286 -3.55 -73.49 -17.36
CA LEU A 286 -2.80 -72.84 -18.44
C LEU A 286 -3.66 -71.86 -19.24
N GLU A 287 -4.92 -72.19 -19.52
CA GLU A 287 -5.84 -71.27 -20.18
C GLU A 287 -6.13 -70.03 -19.33
N ASP A 288 -6.33 -70.21 -18.02
CA ASP A 288 -6.48 -69.11 -17.07
C ASP A 288 -5.21 -68.25 -16.97
N ALA A 289 -4.03 -68.89 -16.96
CA ALA A 289 -2.75 -68.18 -16.96
C ALA A 289 -2.56 -67.35 -18.25
N ARG A 290 -2.87 -67.90 -19.43
CA ARG A 290 -2.79 -67.18 -20.71
C ARG A 290 -3.78 -66.01 -20.79
N ARG A 291 -5.01 -66.19 -20.28
CA ARG A 291 -5.98 -65.08 -20.15
C ARG A 291 -5.42 -63.98 -19.26
N ARG A 292 -4.88 -64.33 -18.10
CA ARG A 292 -4.27 -63.39 -17.15
C ARG A 292 -3.04 -62.69 -17.72
N GLN A 293 -2.23 -63.39 -18.53
CA GLN A 293 -1.10 -62.82 -19.25
C GLN A 293 -1.58 -61.71 -20.20
N GLY A 294 -2.60 -61.99 -21.02
CA GLY A 294 -3.20 -61.00 -21.94
C GLY A 294 -3.76 -59.78 -21.21
N GLU A 295 -4.45 -59.98 -20.08
CA GLU A 295 -4.95 -58.87 -19.26
C GLU A 295 -3.82 -57.99 -18.67
N LEU A 296 -2.74 -58.61 -18.19
CA LEU A 296 -1.60 -57.89 -17.62
C LEU A 296 -0.84 -57.12 -18.71
N GLN A 297 -0.65 -57.71 -19.89
CA GLN A 297 -0.06 -57.03 -21.04
C GLN A 297 -0.89 -55.83 -21.48
N ALA A 298 -2.22 -55.95 -21.54
CA ALA A 298 -3.12 -54.85 -21.85
C ALA A 298 -3.03 -53.72 -20.79
N LYS A 299 -3.01 -54.07 -19.50
CA LYS A 299 -2.85 -53.12 -18.39
C LYS A 299 -1.49 -52.41 -18.44
N LEU A 300 -0.41 -53.12 -18.78
CA LEU A 300 0.92 -52.53 -18.96
C LEU A 300 0.98 -51.57 -20.15
N ALA A 301 0.39 -51.95 -21.28
CA ALA A 301 0.33 -51.09 -22.46
C ALA A 301 -0.43 -49.78 -22.15
N ASP A 302 -1.58 -49.86 -21.48
CA ASP A 302 -2.32 -48.68 -21.05
C ASP A 302 -1.55 -47.83 -20.03
N ALA A 303 -0.93 -48.45 -19.02
CA ALA A 303 -0.12 -47.76 -18.02
C ALA A 303 1.07 -47.01 -18.64
N ARG A 304 1.80 -47.64 -19.56
CA ARG A 304 2.92 -47.02 -20.30
C ARG A 304 2.43 -45.89 -21.22
N ASN A 305 1.29 -46.07 -21.88
CA ASN A 305 0.68 -45.02 -22.70
C ASN A 305 0.27 -43.79 -21.86
N ARG A 306 -0.19 -43.98 -20.62
CA ARG A 306 -0.50 -42.88 -19.69
C ARG A 306 0.75 -42.18 -19.18
N LEU A 307 1.86 -42.90 -18.99
CA LEU A 307 3.14 -42.32 -18.60
C LEU A 307 3.69 -41.41 -19.71
N ASN A 308 3.64 -41.86 -20.97
CA ASN A 308 4.14 -41.11 -22.14
C ASN A 308 3.31 -39.87 -22.51
N ARG A 309 2.10 -39.70 -21.95
CA ARG A 309 1.20 -38.57 -22.22
C ARG A 309 1.27 -37.46 -21.17
N ASN A 310 1.90 -37.69 -20.02
CA ASN A 310 2.05 -36.72 -18.94
C ASN A 310 3.44 -36.08 -18.96
#